data_AF-A0A3A3Z345-F1
#
_entry.id   AF-A0A3A3Z345-F1
#
_cell.length_a   1.000
_cell.length_b   1.000
_cell.length_c   1.000
_cell.angle_alpha   90.00
_cell.angle_beta   90.00
_cell.angle_gamma   90.00
#
_symmetry.space_group_name_H-M   'P 1'
#
loop_
_entity.id
_entity.type
_entity.pdbx_description
1 polymer ?
#
loop_
_entity_poly.entity_id
_entity_poly.type
_entity_poly.pdbx_seq_one_letter_code
_entity_poly.pdbx_strand_id
1 'polypeptide(L)'
;MTGDLRPGTVPDAATARSLADAVPAEGHERTGVAVHVALHERAGPGAAMGAPAVADGAAVASRLRRWVGLLGGGDDDHAVQAASTSMAWWHVRTHLPGARPPAPPAPGGGGPLVRGDLAAPRPGALGEVLDAFVAGRQLRVVNYHSTPERLAHVVEEEVRDYAARYDVLGPAGLARLLGTGEWPGERPPLVVGLFDGFRNNATVALPALDRAGVTAWLHLPTGFLDAAPEDQPAVAVAHAVRVAPEEVAAGARLAMTWDEVAAAAERHAVGAHTATHTTAAAVADRAAVEREVVRPLARVAEVTGRPADAFAFLGGTPWDPASDAGRAVRDAGAAWWVSGLGYERLARR
;
A
#
# COMPACT_ATOMS: atom_id res chain seq x y z
N MET A 1 -11.17 21.81 -10.51
CA MET A 1 -11.41 20.49 -9.90
C MET A 1 -11.61 20.66 -8.41
N THR A 2 -12.78 20.32 -7.89
CA THR A 2 -12.93 20.03 -6.46
C THR A 2 -12.34 18.65 -6.23
N GLY A 3 -11.18 18.54 -5.58
CA GLY A 3 -10.61 17.25 -5.18
C GLY A 3 -11.60 16.41 -4.36
N ASP A 4 -11.24 15.17 -4.05
CA ASP A 4 -12.01 14.24 -3.19
C ASP A 4 -12.24 14.73 -1.75
N LEU A 5 -11.79 15.95 -1.44
CA LEU A 5 -11.81 16.51 -0.12
C LEU A 5 -13.06 17.37 0.07
N ARG A 6 -13.99 16.90 0.91
CA ARG A 6 -15.21 17.63 1.30
C ARG A 6 -14.89 19.07 1.75
N PRO A 7 -15.67 20.08 1.33
CA PRO A 7 -15.66 21.39 1.95
C PRO A 7 -15.99 21.28 3.45
N GLY A 8 -15.15 21.87 4.31
CA GLY A 8 -15.53 22.20 5.69
C GLY A 8 -15.60 21.10 6.76
N THR A 9 -15.16 19.85 6.54
CA THR A 9 -15.33 18.78 7.57
C THR A 9 -14.06 17.97 7.81
N VAL A 10 -13.22 18.44 8.75
CA VAL A 10 -12.30 17.57 9.51
C VAL A 10 -13.05 17.19 10.79
N PRO A 11 -13.04 15.90 11.22
CA PRO A 11 -13.71 15.51 12.45
C PRO A 11 -13.10 16.18 13.68
N ASP A 12 -13.82 16.17 14.80
CA ASP A 12 -13.25 16.54 16.09
C ASP A 12 -12.10 15.58 16.49
N ALA A 13 -11.32 15.99 17.49
CA ALA A 13 -10.13 15.24 17.91
C ALA A 13 -10.47 13.85 18.48
N ALA A 14 -11.65 13.65 19.07
CA ALA A 14 -12.06 12.37 19.62
C ALA A 14 -12.37 11.38 18.49
N THR A 15 -13.12 11.82 17.49
CA THR A 15 -13.43 11.06 16.28
C THR A 15 -12.17 10.76 15.47
N ALA A 16 -11.26 11.74 15.34
CA ALA A 16 -9.98 11.54 14.66
C ALA A 16 -9.12 10.44 15.33
N ARG A 17 -9.01 10.47 16.67
CA ARG A 17 -8.31 9.43 17.43
C ARG A 17 -8.99 8.07 17.31
N SER A 18 -10.31 8.02 17.41
CA SER A 18 -11.06 6.77 17.24
C SER A 18 -10.84 6.15 15.85
N LEU A 19 -10.74 6.97 14.80
CA LEU A 19 -10.41 6.50 13.45
C LEU A 19 -8.96 6.00 13.37
N ALA A 20 -8.01 6.72 13.97
CA ALA A 20 -6.61 6.31 13.98
C ALA A 20 -6.37 4.97 14.69
N ASP A 21 -7.18 4.64 15.69
CA ASP A 21 -7.14 3.34 16.36
C ASP A 21 -7.83 2.23 15.54
N ALA A 22 -8.87 2.57 14.78
CA ALA A 22 -9.73 1.62 14.09
C ALA A 22 -9.23 1.23 12.68
N VAL A 23 -8.68 2.18 11.90
CA VAL A 23 -8.27 1.92 10.51
C VAL A 23 -7.12 0.90 10.40
N PRO A 24 -6.08 0.92 11.27
CA PRO A 24 -5.07 -0.15 11.27
C PRO A 24 -5.67 -1.53 11.56
N ALA A 25 -6.69 -1.61 12.43
CA ALA A 25 -7.40 -2.87 12.70
C ALA A 25 -8.23 -3.33 11.49
N GLU A 26 -8.90 -2.42 10.79
CA GLU A 26 -9.65 -2.67 9.56
C GLU A 26 -8.75 -3.22 8.44
N GLY A 27 -7.52 -2.72 8.30
CA GLY A 27 -6.57 -3.15 7.28
C GLY A 27 -6.14 -4.60 7.34
N HIS A 28 -6.27 -5.21 8.52
CA HIS A 28 -6.02 -6.63 8.71
C HIS A 28 -7.30 -7.47 8.64
N GLU A 29 -8.46 -6.82 8.57
CA GLU A 29 -9.77 -7.45 8.67
C GLU A 29 -10.74 -6.98 7.59
N ARG A 30 -10.41 -7.34 6.34
CA ARG A 30 -11.39 -7.73 5.31
C ARG A 30 -11.88 -6.62 4.36
N THR A 31 -11.39 -5.37 4.47
CA THR A 31 -11.67 -4.27 3.52
C THR A 31 -10.37 -3.53 3.13
N GLY A 32 -10.46 -2.63 2.15
CA GLY A 32 -9.30 -1.84 1.71
C GLY A 32 -9.01 -0.64 2.61
N VAL A 33 -7.73 -0.33 2.82
CA VAL A 33 -7.31 0.83 3.60
C VAL A 33 -6.85 1.93 2.68
N ALA A 34 -7.53 3.07 2.73
CA ALA A 34 -7.12 4.26 2.01
C ALA A 34 -5.96 4.96 2.72
N VAL A 35 -4.99 5.47 1.96
CA VAL A 35 -3.87 6.28 2.44
C VAL A 35 -3.47 7.30 1.38
N HIS A 36 -3.02 8.49 1.80
CA HIS A 36 -2.32 9.41 0.91
C HIS A 36 -0.81 9.23 1.07
N VAL A 37 -0.10 9.06 -0.03
CA VAL A 37 1.35 8.85 -0.01
C VAL A 37 2.03 9.80 -0.98
N ALA A 38 3.30 10.06 -0.73
CA ALA A 38 4.12 10.89 -1.58
C ALA A 38 4.66 10.10 -2.78
N LEU A 39 4.76 10.76 -3.92
CA LEU A 39 5.37 10.21 -5.12
C LEU A 39 6.77 10.80 -5.29
N HIS A 40 7.79 9.95 -5.28
CA HIS A 40 9.18 10.36 -5.28
C HIS A 40 9.92 9.86 -6.52
N GLU A 41 10.78 10.73 -7.06
CA GLU A 41 11.89 10.36 -7.93
C GLU A 41 13.14 10.99 -7.32
N ARG A 42 13.99 10.20 -6.64
CA ARG A 42 15.32 10.67 -6.26
C ARG A 42 16.23 10.63 -7.48
N ALA A 43 15.99 11.54 -8.44
CA ALA A 43 16.99 11.89 -9.43
C ALA A 43 18.15 12.61 -8.72
N GLY A 44 19.38 12.46 -9.23
CA GLY A 44 20.49 13.35 -8.86
C GLY A 44 20.10 14.83 -9.01
N PRO A 45 20.86 15.77 -8.43
CA PRO A 45 20.46 17.17 -8.34
C PRO A 45 20.16 17.75 -9.73
N GLY A 46 18.89 18.12 -10.01
CA GLY A 46 18.58 18.79 -11.28
C GLY A 46 17.15 18.80 -11.84
N ALA A 47 16.13 18.21 -11.22
CA ALA A 47 14.76 18.34 -11.75
C ALA A 47 14.03 19.53 -11.12
N ALA A 48 14.05 20.68 -11.81
CA ALA A 48 13.35 21.90 -11.39
C ALA A 48 11.83 21.84 -11.65
N MET A 49 11.12 22.61 -10.81
CA MET A 49 9.68 22.68 -10.62
C MET A 49 8.88 23.22 -11.82
N GLY A 50 7.97 22.39 -12.34
CA GLY A 50 6.81 22.80 -13.13
C GLY A 50 5.58 23.11 -12.26
N ALA A 51 4.41 23.30 -12.90
CA ALA A 51 3.12 23.41 -12.23
C ALA A 51 2.82 22.13 -11.40
N PRO A 52 1.99 22.19 -10.34
CA PRO A 52 1.72 21.01 -9.52
C PRO A 52 1.07 19.91 -10.37
N ALA A 53 1.64 18.70 -10.32
CA ALA A 53 1.18 17.59 -11.14
C ALA A 53 -0.29 17.27 -10.86
N VAL A 54 -0.70 17.23 -9.58
CA VAL A 54 -2.09 17.06 -9.16
C VAL A 54 -2.57 18.30 -8.41
N ALA A 55 -3.62 18.94 -8.93
CA ALA A 55 -4.04 20.30 -8.57
C ALA A 55 -4.46 20.51 -7.10
N ASP A 56 -4.87 19.46 -6.38
CA ASP A 56 -5.39 19.58 -5.01
C ASP A 56 -4.33 19.38 -3.91
N GLY A 57 -3.06 19.26 -4.29
CA GLY A 57 -1.98 18.86 -3.38
C GLY A 57 -1.79 19.77 -2.17
N ALA A 58 -1.85 21.09 -2.36
CA ALA A 58 -1.80 22.05 -1.25
C ALA A 58 -2.97 21.88 -0.26
N ALA A 59 -4.15 21.53 -0.76
CA ALA A 59 -5.33 21.30 0.07
C ALA A 59 -5.25 19.96 0.83
N VAL A 60 -4.68 18.92 0.22
CA VAL A 60 -4.36 17.65 0.90
C VAL A 60 -3.31 17.90 2.00
N ALA A 61 -2.22 18.61 1.69
CA ALA A 61 -1.15 18.92 2.64
C ALA A 61 -1.67 19.70 3.86
N SER A 62 -2.51 20.72 3.63
CA SER A 62 -3.14 21.48 4.72
C SER A 62 -4.00 20.60 5.62
N ARG A 63 -4.72 19.62 5.04
CA ARG A 63 -5.53 18.66 5.82
C ARG A 63 -4.64 17.69 6.59
N LEU A 64 -3.59 17.15 5.98
CA LEU A 64 -2.66 16.25 6.67
C LEU A 64 -2.05 16.91 7.91
N ARG A 65 -1.59 18.18 7.80
CA ARG A 65 -1.12 18.96 8.95
C ARG A 65 -2.14 19.04 10.07
N ARG A 66 -3.41 19.27 9.74
CA ARG A 66 -4.50 19.31 10.74
C ARG A 66 -4.70 17.96 11.41
N TRP A 67 -4.73 16.87 10.64
CA TRP A 67 -4.87 15.51 11.18
C TRP A 67 -3.70 15.14 12.10
N VAL A 68 -2.47 15.46 11.73
CA VAL A 68 -1.30 15.28 12.60
C VAL A 68 -1.48 16.04 13.93
N GLY A 69 -1.94 17.29 13.87
CA GLY A 69 -2.24 18.07 15.08
C GLY A 69 -3.31 17.43 15.97
N LEU A 70 -4.37 16.85 15.39
CA LEU A 70 -5.44 16.16 16.13
C LEU A 70 -4.96 14.87 16.81
N LEU A 71 -3.94 14.22 16.25
CA LEU A 71 -3.34 12.99 16.76
C LEU A 71 -2.12 13.23 17.66
N GLY A 72 -1.83 14.49 18.02
CA GLY A 72 -0.80 14.83 19.01
C GLY A 72 0.51 15.38 18.45
N GLY A 73 0.60 15.63 17.13
CA GLY A 73 1.68 16.42 16.54
C GLY A 73 2.98 15.66 16.23
N GLY A 74 2.96 14.34 16.11
CA GLY A 74 4.15 13.55 15.75
C GLY A 74 4.65 13.83 14.34
N ASP A 75 5.97 13.82 14.17
CA ASP A 75 6.70 14.06 12.90
C ASP A 75 7.47 12.81 12.44
N ASP A 76 7.25 11.67 13.09
CA ASP A 76 7.83 10.41 12.65
C ASP A 76 6.96 9.70 11.60
N ASP A 77 7.59 8.79 10.84
CA ASP A 77 6.91 8.06 9.76
C ASP A 77 5.60 7.39 10.21
N HIS A 78 5.55 6.81 11.41
CA HIS A 78 4.38 6.09 11.91
C HIS A 78 3.24 7.06 12.25
N ALA A 79 3.55 8.18 12.91
CA ALA A 79 2.57 9.21 13.22
C ALA A 79 1.98 9.84 11.94
N VAL A 80 2.84 10.14 10.95
CA VAL A 80 2.41 10.69 9.66
C VAL A 80 1.58 9.67 8.88
N GLN A 81 1.95 8.39 8.91
CA GLN A 81 1.20 7.33 8.25
C GLN A 81 -0.18 7.14 8.88
N ALA A 82 -0.28 7.15 10.21
CA ALA A 82 -1.54 7.05 10.93
C ALA A 82 -2.47 8.24 10.63
N ALA A 83 -1.92 9.46 10.60
CA ALA A 83 -2.66 10.67 10.22
C ALA A 83 -3.13 10.61 8.76
N SER A 84 -2.24 10.21 7.85
CA SER A 84 -2.56 10.13 6.42
C SER A 84 -3.62 9.06 6.12
N THR A 85 -3.50 7.90 6.75
CA THR A 85 -4.45 6.80 6.63
C THR A 85 -5.82 7.18 7.17
N SER A 86 -5.88 7.79 8.37
CA SER A 86 -7.15 8.26 8.94
C SER A 86 -7.81 9.36 8.09
N MET A 87 -7.00 10.30 7.59
CA MET A 87 -7.47 11.35 6.68
C MET A 87 -8.00 10.76 5.37
N ALA A 88 -7.27 9.81 4.79
CA ALA A 88 -7.63 9.18 3.53
C ALA A 88 -8.87 8.30 3.70
N TRP A 89 -9.03 7.59 4.81
CA TRP A 89 -10.27 6.91 5.14
C TRP A 89 -11.43 7.92 5.15
N TRP A 90 -11.25 9.06 5.83
CA TRP A 90 -12.29 10.08 5.91
C TRP A 90 -12.66 10.70 4.55
N HIS A 91 -11.72 10.80 3.60
CA HIS A 91 -11.97 11.47 2.31
C HIS A 91 -12.12 10.51 1.12
N VAL A 92 -11.32 9.47 1.01
CA VAL A 92 -11.41 8.50 -0.10
C VAL A 92 -12.58 7.54 0.14
N ARG A 93 -12.73 6.98 1.35
CA ARG A 93 -13.71 5.92 1.65
C ARG A 93 -15.12 6.44 1.92
N THR A 94 -15.31 7.55 2.62
CA THR A 94 -16.67 8.03 2.99
C THR A 94 -17.53 8.53 1.81
N HIS A 95 -16.98 8.57 0.60
CA HIS A 95 -17.74 8.90 -0.61
C HIS A 95 -18.34 7.67 -1.29
N LEU A 96 -18.03 6.47 -0.78
CA LEU A 96 -18.72 5.25 -1.15
C LEU A 96 -20.15 5.27 -0.58
N PRO A 97 -21.17 4.89 -1.38
CA PRO A 97 -22.52 4.68 -0.87
C PRO A 97 -22.50 3.71 0.33
N GLY A 98 -23.04 4.13 1.47
CA GLY A 98 -23.17 3.27 2.65
C GLY A 98 -21.90 3.06 3.49
N ALA A 99 -20.77 3.71 3.18
CA ALA A 99 -19.55 3.61 3.98
C ALA A 99 -19.80 4.03 5.44
N ARG A 100 -19.46 3.13 6.37
CA ARG A 100 -19.52 3.36 7.81
C ARG A 100 -18.11 3.44 8.39
N PRO A 101 -17.85 4.32 9.37
CA PRO A 101 -16.59 4.32 10.09
C PRO A 101 -16.27 2.94 10.66
N PRO A 102 -14.99 2.52 10.60
CA PRO A 102 -14.59 1.25 11.17
C PRO A 102 -14.91 1.23 12.65
N ALA A 103 -15.35 0.07 13.12
CA ALA A 103 -15.53 -0.13 14.55
C ALA A 103 -14.15 -0.12 15.22
N PRO A 104 -14.02 0.52 16.40
CA PRO A 104 -12.80 0.38 17.19
C PRO A 104 -12.57 -1.10 17.54
N PRO A 105 -11.30 -1.53 17.67
CA PRO A 105 -11.00 -2.92 18.00
C PRO A 105 -11.66 -3.32 19.32
N ALA A 106 -12.17 -4.55 19.39
CA ALA A 106 -12.73 -5.08 20.62
C ALA A 106 -11.65 -5.12 21.73
N PRO A 107 -11.98 -4.78 22.99
CA PRO A 107 -11.04 -4.91 24.10
C PRO A 107 -10.55 -6.36 24.20
N GLY A 108 -9.23 -6.57 24.04
CA GLY A 108 -8.59 -7.89 24.01
C GLY A 108 -8.54 -8.58 22.63
N GLY A 109 -9.18 -8.03 21.60
CA GLY A 109 -9.21 -8.57 20.23
C GLY A 109 -8.16 -7.97 19.28
N GLY A 110 -7.32 -7.07 19.77
CA GLY A 110 -6.31 -6.37 18.97
C GLY A 110 -5.11 -6.02 19.81
N GLY A 111 -4.36 -7.03 20.28
CA GLY A 111 -3.00 -6.78 20.72
C GLY A 111 -2.17 -6.29 19.52
N PRO A 112 -1.27 -5.32 19.68
CA PRO A 112 -0.39 -4.92 18.59
C PRO A 112 0.61 -6.03 18.29
N LEU A 113 0.26 -6.92 17.37
CA LEU A 113 1.21 -7.76 16.64
C LEU A 113 1.64 -6.88 15.45
N VAL A 114 2.64 -6.02 15.53
CA VAL A 114 3.98 -6.19 16.09
C VAL A 114 4.42 -4.81 16.61
N ARG A 115 4.33 -4.55 17.92
CA ARG A 115 5.04 -3.38 18.49
C ARG A 115 6.56 -3.62 18.63
N GLY A 116 7.02 -4.86 18.41
CA GLY A 116 8.39 -5.32 18.69
C GLY A 116 9.39 -5.26 17.52
N ASP A 117 8.96 -5.52 16.28
CA ASP A 117 9.86 -5.69 15.11
C ASP A 117 9.56 -4.74 13.93
N LEU A 118 8.59 -3.82 14.06
CA LEU A 118 8.47 -2.70 13.12
C LEU A 118 9.75 -1.86 13.20
N ALA A 119 10.22 -1.37 12.06
CA ALA A 119 11.36 -0.47 12.03
C ALA A 119 11.11 0.71 12.98
N ALA A 120 12.16 1.17 13.66
CA ALA A 120 12.04 2.31 14.56
C ALA A 120 11.50 3.54 13.78
N PRO A 121 10.60 4.34 14.36
CA PRO A 121 10.06 5.52 13.69
C PRO A 121 11.19 6.49 13.32
N ARG A 122 11.19 6.96 12.07
CA ARG A 122 12.19 7.94 11.59
C ARG A 122 11.58 9.34 11.66
N PRO A 123 12.24 10.32 12.32
CA PRO A 123 11.74 11.68 12.43
C PRO A 123 11.88 12.47 11.11
N GLY A 124 11.20 13.61 10.98
CA GLY A 124 11.29 14.51 9.83
C GLY A 124 10.37 14.14 8.66
N ALA A 125 9.50 13.14 8.84
CA ALA A 125 8.67 12.58 7.79
C ALA A 125 7.60 13.56 7.29
N LEU A 126 7.07 14.41 8.19
CA LEU A 126 5.94 15.28 7.86
C LEU A 126 6.36 16.33 6.84
N GLY A 127 7.53 16.95 7.03
CA GLY A 127 8.06 17.96 6.11
C GLY A 127 8.18 17.41 4.69
N GLU A 128 8.83 16.26 4.54
CA GLU A 128 9.06 15.61 3.24
C GLU A 128 7.74 15.27 2.52
N VAL A 129 6.77 14.69 3.23
CA VAL A 129 5.46 14.35 2.67
C VAL A 129 4.69 15.59 2.26
N LEU A 130 4.70 16.64 3.09
CA LEU A 130 3.99 17.88 2.78
C LEU A 130 4.58 18.60 1.57
N ASP A 131 5.89 18.63 1.44
CA ASP A 131 6.57 19.25 0.30
C ASP A 131 6.24 18.51 -1.00
N ALA A 132 6.19 17.17 -0.96
CA ALA A 132 5.72 16.37 -2.08
C ALA A 132 4.27 16.70 -2.45
N PHE A 133 3.37 16.78 -1.46
CA PHE A 133 1.96 17.08 -1.71
C PHE A 133 1.76 18.49 -2.26
N VAL A 134 2.42 19.51 -1.69
CA VAL A 134 2.33 20.89 -2.19
C VAL A 134 2.83 20.98 -3.64
N ALA A 135 3.83 20.20 -4.00
CA ALA A 135 4.33 20.11 -5.37
C ALA A 135 3.43 19.27 -6.31
N GLY A 136 2.26 18.83 -5.86
CA GLY A 136 1.34 18.04 -6.67
C GLY A 136 1.76 16.56 -6.84
N ARG A 137 2.74 16.09 -6.06
CA ARG A 137 3.25 14.71 -6.08
C ARG A 137 2.63 13.86 -4.98
N GLN A 138 1.32 13.96 -4.81
CA GLN A 138 0.53 13.10 -3.93
C GLN A 138 -0.18 12.00 -4.72
N LEU A 139 -0.31 10.84 -4.09
CA LEU A 139 -1.09 9.72 -4.58
C LEU A 139 -2.13 9.33 -3.55
N ARG A 140 -3.31 8.95 -4.05
CA ARG A 140 -4.27 8.18 -3.27
C ARG A 140 -3.99 6.72 -3.50
N VAL A 141 -3.98 5.94 -2.44
CA VAL A 141 -3.77 4.49 -2.52
C VAL A 141 -4.85 3.82 -1.68
N VAL A 142 -5.39 2.71 -2.17
CA VAL A 142 -6.22 1.81 -1.38
C VAL A 142 -5.57 0.43 -1.38
N ASN A 143 -5.18 -0.04 -0.19
CA ASN A 143 -4.51 -1.32 -0.01
C ASN A 143 -5.49 -2.35 0.56
N TYR A 144 -5.69 -3.45 -0.16
CA TYR A 144 -6.36 -4.64 0.34
C TYR A 144 -5.32 -5.67 0.77
N HIS A 145 -5.62 -6.43 1.82
CA HIS A 145 -4.85 -7.62 2.16
C HIS A 145 -5.67 -8.85 1.79
N SER A 146 -6.67 -9.19 2.62
CA SER A 146 -7.58 -10.31 2.43
C SER A 146 -8.96 -9.80 1.97
N THR A 147 -9.53 -10.42 0.94
CA THR A 147 -10.88 -10.11 0.41
C THR A 147 -11.80 -11.33 0.50
N PRO A 148 -12.34 -11.65 1.68
CA PRO A 148 -13.11 -12.87 1.88
C PRO A 148 -14.44 -12.84 1.13
N GLU A 149 -14.89 -14.02 0.69
CA GLU A 149 -16.05 -14.20 -0.19
C GLU A 149 -17.33 -13.48 0.31
N ARG A 150 -17.61 -13.54 1.61
CA ARG A 150 -18.82 -12.88 2.16
C ARG A 150 -18.85 -11.36 1.94
N LEU A 151 -17.68 -10.73 1.72
CA LEU A 151 -17.53 -9.30 1.45
C LEU A 151 -17.25 -9.01 -0.03
N ALA A 152 -17.40 -9.99 -0.93
CA ALA A 152 -17.19 -9.79 -2.37
C ALA A 152 -18.03 -8.63 -2.92
N HIS A 153 -19.30 -8.51 -2.49
CA HIS A 153 -20.17 -7.39 -2.87
C HIS A 153 -19.60 -6.02 -2.43
N VAL A 154 -18.98 -5.94 -1.25
CA VAL A 154 -18.34 -4.71 -0.76
C VAL A 154 -17.14 -4.36 -1.63
N VAL A 155 -16.28 -5.34 -1.95
CA VAL A 155 -15.12 -5.14 -2.83
C VAL A 155 -15.57 -4.67 -4.22
N GLU A 156 -16.62 -5.27 -4.78
CA GLU A 156 -17.18 -4.85 -6.07
C GLU A 156 -17.75 -3.43 -6.05
N GLU A 157 -18.47 -3.06 -5.00
CA GLU A 157 -18.99 -1.70 -4.81
C GLU A 157 -17.86 -0.67 -4.70
N GLU A 158 -16.82 -1.00 -3.93
CA GLU A 158 -15.63 -0.17 -3.77
C GLU A 158 -14.90 0.05 -5.10
N VAL A 159 -14.58 -1.03 -5.80
CA VAL A 159 -13.87 -0.96 -7.09
C VAL A 159 -14.67 -0.18 -8.12
N ARG A 160 -15.99 -0.38 -8.20
CA ARG A 160 -16.87 0.35 -9.12
C ARG A 160 -16.88 1.85 -8.84
N ASP A 161 -17.00 2.22 -7.56
CA ASP A 161 -16.95 3.61 -7.16
C ASP A 161 -15.57 4.24 -7.41
N TYR A 162 -14.49 3.50 -7.17
CA TYR A 162 -13.15 3.97 -7.49
C TYR A 162 -12.97 4.22 -8.99
N ALA A 163 -13.42 3.28 -9.83
CA ALA A 163 -13.41 3.41 -11.27
C ALA A 163 -14.27 4.57 -11.78
N ALA A 164 -15.29 5.00 -11.02
CA ALA A 164 -16.12 6.15 -11.35
C ALA A 164 -15.50 7.49 -10.93
N ARG A 165 -14.82 7.54 -9.78
CA ARG A 165 -14.33 8.80 -9.17
C ARG A 165 -12.87 9.12 -9.42
N TYR A 166 -12.06 8.13 -9.79
CA TYR A 166 -10.62 8.28 -9.93
C TYR A 166 -10.12 7.72 -11.26
N ASP A 167 -8.97 8.21 -11.67
CA ASP A 167 -8.20 7.60 -12.74
C ASP A 167 -7.20 6.63 -12.10
N VAL A 168 -7.52 5.34 -12.15
CA VAL A 168 -6.70 4.31 -11.47
C VAL A 168 -5.45 3.99 -12.28
N LEU A 169 -4.29 4.02 -11.64
CA LEU A 169 -2.98 3.96 -12.29
C LEU A 169 -2.31 2.59 -12.15
N GLY A 170 -1.92 2.03 -13.29
CA GLY A 170 -0.86 1.02 -13.37
C GLY A 170 0.55 1.63 -13.46
N PRO A 171 1.60 0.80 -13.61
CA PRO A 171 3.00 1.26 -13.61
C PRO A 171 3.32 2.34 -14.65
N ALA A 172 2.78 2.21 -15.87
CA ALA A 172 3.01 3.19 -16.94
C ALA A 172 2.34 4.54 -16.63
N GLY A 173 1.13 4.54 -16.08
CA GLY A 173 0.43 5.75 -15.67
C GLY A 173 1.15 6.46 -14.54
N LEU A 174 1.65 5.70 -13.56
CA LEU A 174 2.41 6.24 -12.44
C LEU A 174 3.75 6.84 -12.89
N ALA A 175 4.47 6.14 -13.78
CA ALA A 175 5.72 6.63 -14.35
C ALA A 175 5.52 7.91 -15.17
N ARG A 176 4.41 8.01 -15.92
CA ARG A 176 4.05 9.22 -16.67
C ARG A 176 3.76 10.39 -15.75
N LEU A 177 2.96 10.19 -14.70
CA LEU A 177 2.65 11.24 -13.72
C LEU A 177 3.94 11.80 -13.10
N LEU A 178 4.85 10.93 -12.72
CA LEU A 178 6.12 11.34 -12.11
C LEU A 178 7.05 12.05 -13.11
N GLY A 179 7.24 11.47 -14.31
CA GLY A 179 8.20 11.98 -15.29
C GLY A 179 7.77 13.25 -16.01
N THR A 180 6.46 13.49 -16.16
CA THR A 180 5.93 14.72 -16.78
C THR A 180 5.67 15.82 -15.76
N GLY A 181 5.48 15.46 -14.49
CA GLY A 181 5.05 16.40 -13.47
C GLY A 181 3.68 17.02 -13.76
N GLU A 182 2.87 16.40 -14.62
CA GLU A 182 1.54 16.86 -15.00
C GLU A 182 0.55 15.70 -14.98
N TRP A 183 -0.61 15.92 -14.35
CA TRP A 183 -1.75 15.02 -14.44
C TRP A 183 -2.76 15.56 -15.47
N PRO A 184 -2.87 14.95 -16.66
CA PRO A 184 -3.80 15.42 -17.68
C PRO A 184 -5.23 14.89 -17.48
N GLY A 185 -5.44 13.98 -16.52
CA GLY A 185 -6.73 13.36 -16.27
C GLY A 185 -7.71 14.29 -15.56
N GLU A 186 -9.00 14.09 -15.83
CA GLU A 186 -10.06 14.91 -15.23
C GLU A 186 -10.34 14.53 -13.77
N ARG A 187 -9.94 13.33 -13.36
CA ARG A 187 -10.19 12.77 -12.01
C ARG A 187 -8.87 12.59 -11.26
N PRO A 188 -8.85 12.67 -9.92
CA PRO A 188 -7.60 12.48 -9.19
C PRO A 188 -7.03 11.06 -9.40
N PRO A 189 -5.69 10.89 -9.43
CA PRO A 189 -5.09 9.57 -9.58
C PRO A 189 -5.27 8.72 -8.33
N LEU A 190 -5.48 7.42 -8.52
CA LEU A 190 -5.59 6.41 -7.47
C LEU A 190 -4.73 5.19 -7.83
N VAL A 191 -4.15 4.53 -6.82
CA VAL A 191 -3.54 3.20 -6.96
C VAL A 191 -4.30 2.21 -6.09
N VAL A 192 -4.51 0.99 -6.59
CA VAL A 192 -5.08 -0.12 -5.82
C VAL A 192 -3.98 -1.16 -5.58
N GLY A 193 -3.65 -1.42 -4.32
CA GLY A 193 -2.67 -2.42 -3.90
C GLY A 193 -3.33 -3.68 -3.34
N LEU A 194 -2.79 -4.85 -3.64
CA LEU A 194 -3.16 -6.15 -3.06
C LEU A 194 -1.92 -6.74 -2.36
N PHE A 195 -1.96 -6.82 -1.03
CA PHE A 195 -0.84 -7.30 -0.22
C PHE A 195 -1.05 -8.76 0.20
N ASP A 196 0.04 -9.37 0.64
CA ASP A 196 0.13 -10.71 1.26
C ASP A 196 -0.23 -11.90 0.36
N GLY A 197 -0.72 -11.67 -0.86
CA GLY A 197 -0.95 -12.72 -1.85
C GLY A 197 -1.98 -13.76 -1.41
N PHE A 198 -2.99 -13.35 -0.64
CA PHE A 198 -4.07 -14.24 -0.22
C PHE A 198 -4.83 -14.82 -1.41
N ARG A 199 -5.21 -16.09 -1.31
CA ARG A 199 -6.04 -16.81 -2.29
C ARG A 199 -7.28 -16.02 -2.68
N ASN A 200 -7.93 -15.41 -1.69
CA ASN A 200 -9.19 -14.72 -1.92
C ASN A 200 -9.02 -13.41 -2.71
N ASN A 201 -7.80 -12.89 -2.88
CA ASN A 201 -7.52 -11.86 -3.89
C ASN A 201 -7.73 -12.39 -5.32
N ALA A 202 -7.36 -13.65 -5.60
CA ALA A 202 -7.61 -14.28 -6.90
C ALA A 202 -9.08 -14.59 -7.14
N THR A 203 -9.83 -14.96 -6.10
CA THR A 203 -11.24 -15.37 -6.27
C THR A 203 -12.22 -14.21 -6.16
N VAL A 204 -11.85 -13.10 -5.50
CA VAL A 204 -12.74 -11.96 -5.23
C VAL A 204 -12.21 -10.66 -5.82
N ALA A 205 -11.04 -10.20 -5.36
CA ALA A 205 -10.53 -8.87 -5.70
C ALA A 205 -10.22 -8.74 -7.20
N LEU A 206 -9.39 -9.63 -7.74
CA LEU A 206 -8.92 -9.59 -9.13
C LEU A 206 -10.10 -9.67 -10.13
N PRO A 207 -11.07 -10.59 -9.98
CA PRO A 207 -12.26 -10.58 -10.85
C PRO A 207 -13.07 -9.28 -10.80
N ALA A 208 -13.21 -8.65 -9.62
CA ALA A 208 -13.92 -7.38 -9.49
C ALA A 208 -13.16 -6.23 -10.20
N LEU A 209 -11.85 -6.19 -10.03
CA LEU A 209 -10.94 -5.24 -10.68
C LEU A 209 -10.97 -5.39 -12.21
N ASP A 210 -10.91 -6.63 -12.71
CA ASP A 210 -10.97 -6.93 -14.14
C ASP A 210 -12.28 -6.46 -14.78
N ARG A 211 -13.42 -6.72 -14.14
CA ARG A 211 -14.74 -6.26 -14.61
C ARG A 211 -14.84 -4.74 -14.68
N ALA A 212 -14.14 -4.03 -13.80
CA ALA A 212 -14.12 -2.58 -13.76
C ALA A 212 -13.00 -1.95 -14.63
N GLY A 213 -12.14 -2.76 -15.26
CA GLY A 213 -10.99 -2.28 -16.02
C GLY A 213 -9.93 -1.59 -15.14
N VAL A 214 -9.82 -2.01 -13.89
CA VAL A 214 -8.91 -1.41 -12.90
C VAL A 214 -7.64 -2.25 -12.75
N THR A 215 -6.48 -1.62 -12.97
CA THR A 215 -5.18 -2.23 -12.68
C THR A 215 -4.90 -2.22 -11.18
N ALA A 216 -4.32 -3.31 -10.66
CA ALA A 216 -3.90 -3.43 -9.28
C ALA A 216 -2.40 -3.73 -9.19
N TRP A 217 -1.83 -3.53 -8.01
CA TRP A 217 -0.43 -3.77 -7.69
C TRP A 217 -0.33 -4.86 -6.63
N LEU A 218 0.13 -6.05 -7.01
CA LEU A 218 0.29 -7.17 -6.11
C LEU A 218 1.64 -7.09 -5.40
N HIS A 219 1.66 -7.34 -4.09
CA HIS A 219 2.88 -7.37 -3.27
C HIS A 219 2.95 -8.71 -2.55
N LEU A 220 3.80 -9.61 -3.04
CA LEU A 220 3.74 -11.04 -2.70
C LEU A 220 4.86 -11.48 -1.75
N PRO A 221 4.56 -11.97 -0.53
CA PRO A 221 5.52 -12.65 0.31
C PRO A 221 5.78 -14.06 -0.26
N THR A 222 6.85 -14.23 -1.02
CA THR A 222 6.99 -15.40 -1.91
C THR A 222 7.05 -16.72 -1.15
N GLY A 223 7.65 -16.73 0.05
CA GLY A 223 7.71 -17.92 0.90
C GLY A 223 6.34 -18.38 1.42
N PHE A 224 5.38 -17.46 1.56
CA PHE A 224 4.00 -17.83 1.91
C PHE A 224 3.28 -18.51 0.74
N LEU A 225 3.51 -18.06 -0.50
CA LEU A 225 2.98 -18.69 -1.70
C LEU A 225 3.67 -20.02 -2.02
N ASP A 226 4.96 -20.16 -1.69
CA ASP A 226 5.73 -21.39 -1.89
C ASP A 226 5.39 -22.49 -0.87
N ALA A 227 4.84 -22.12 0.29
CA ALA A 227 4.47 -23.08 1.33
C ALA A 227 3.32 -24.00 0.87
N ALA A 228 3.41 -25.28 1.21
CA ALA A 228 2.34 -26.23 0.97
C ALA A 228 1.06 -25.79 1.72
N PRO A 229 -0.15 -26.00 1.17
CA PRO A 229 -1.40 -25.55 1.79
C PRO A 229 -1.55 -25.91 3.27
N GLU A 230 -1.09 -27.09 3.67
CA GLU A 230 -1.09 -27.59 5.05
C GLU A 230 -0.14 -26.81 5.99
N ASP A 231 0.93 -26.23 5.47
CA ASP A 231 1.93 -25.48 6.22
C ASP A 231 1.62 -23.97 6.29
N GLN A 232 0.81 -23.47 5.35
CA GLN A 232 0.47 -22.05 5.23
C GLN A 232 -0.06 -21.42 6.53
N PRO A 233 -0.91 -22.07 7.35
CA PRO A 233 -1.32 -21.49 8.64
C PRO A 233 -0.15 -21.26 9.60
N ALA A 234 0.80 -22.20 9.68
CA ALA A 234 1.96 -22.10 10.55
C ALA A 234 2.95 -21.03 10.05
N VAL A 235 3.19 -21.01 8.73
CA VAL A 235 4.00 -19.99 8.05
C VAL A 235 3.40 -18.59 8.29
N ALA A 236 2.09 -18.45 8.15
CA ALA A 236 1.42 -17.18 8.35
C ALA A 236 1.60 -16.64 9.78
N VAL A 237 1.47 -17.51 10.79
CA VAL A 237 1.73 -17.14 12.19
C VAL A 237 3.21 -16.76 12.40
N ALA A 238 4.14 -17.58 11.90
CA ALA A 238 5.57 -17.35 12.08
C ALA A 238 6.08 -16.06 11.42
N HIS A 239 5.39 -15.61 10.37
CA HIS A 239 5.78 -14.48 9.54
C HIS A 239 4.80 -13.31 9.59
N ALA A 240 3.93 -13.27 10.61
CA ALA A 240 2.97 -12.20 10.83
C ALA A 240 2.06 -11.88 9.62
N VAL A 241 1.78 -12.86 8.76
CA VAL A 241 0.77 -12.75 7.70
C VAL A 241 -0.60 -12.96 8.35
N ARG A 242 -1.42 -11.90 8.36
CA ARG A 242 -2.67 -11.91 9.14
C ARG A 242 -3.82 -12.55 8.37
N VAL A 243 -3.99 -13.85 8.60
CA VAL A 243 -5.09 -14.64 8.02
C VAL A 243 -6.34 -14.47 8.87
N ALA A 244 -7.49 -14.24 8.22
CA ALA A 244 -8.77 -14.17 8.92
C ALA A 244 -9.16 -15.56 9.48
N PRO A 245 -9.70 -15.67 10.72
CA PRO A 245 -10.01 -16.96 11.33
C PRO A 245 -10.93 -17.85 10.49
N GLU A 246 -11.87 -17.26 9.76
CA GLU A 246 -12.76 -18.00 8.85
C GLU A 246 -12.03 -18.66 7.67
N GLU A 247 -10.94 -18.07 7.18
CA GLU A 247 -10.14 -18.64 6.09
C GLU A 247 -9.36 -19.86 6.58
N VAL A 248 -8.83 -19.81 7.81
CA VAL A 248 -8.19 -20.96 8.46
C VAL A 248 -9.22 -22.08 8.70
N ALA A 249 -10.39 -21.73 9.22
CA ALA A 249 -11.45 -22.69 9.51
C ALA A 249 -12.01 -23.39 8.26
N ALA A 250 -11.94 -22.74 7.09
CA ALA A 250 -12.35 -23.33 5.82
C ALA A 250 -11.42 -24.49 5.37
N GLY A 251 -10.20 -24.58 5.89
CA GLY A 251 -9.26 -25.67 5.61
C GLY A 251 -8.76 -25.73 4.16
N ALA A 252 -8.96 -24.67 3.38
CA ALA A 252 -8.42 -24.51 2.03
C ALA A 252 -7.04 -23.85 2.08
N ARG A 253 -6.32 -23.85 0.94
CA ARG A 253 -5.10 -23.03 0.82
C ARG A 253 -5.45 -21.55 1.09
N LEU A 254 -4.53 -20.85 1.74
CA LEU A 254 -4.62 -19.46 2.14
C LEU A 254 -3.98 -18.50 1.12
N ALA A 255 -2.97 -18.95 0.37
CA ALA A 255 -2.25 -18.13 -0.61
C ALA A 255 -2.71 -18.38 -2.06
N MET A 256 -2.49 -17.39 -2.94
CA MET A 256 -2.58 -17.58 -4.39
C MET A 256 -1.59 -18.65 -4.86
N THR A 257 -1.93 -19.37 -5.93
CA THR A 257 -0.94 -20.18 -6.63
C THR A 257 -0.09 -19.33 -7.56
N TRP A 258 1.09 -19.81 -7.93
CA TRP A 258 1.92 -19.12 -8.94
C TRP A 258 1.26 -19.05 -10.32
N ASP A 259 0.39 -20.00 -10.68
CA ASP A 259 -0.41 -19.92 -11.91
C ASP A 259 -1.42 -18.77 -11.85
N GLU A 260 -2.07 -18.57 -10.69
CA GLU A 260 -2.98 -17.43 -10.47
C GLU A 260 -2.21 -16.10 -10.53
N VAL A 261 -0.98 -16.06 -10.02
CA VAL A 261 -0.10 -14.89 -10.13
C VAL A 261 0.30 -14.63 -11.58
N ALA A 262 0.67 -15.68 -12.33
CA ALA A 262 1.02 -15.56 -13.75
C ALA A 262 -0.14 -15.01 -14.58
N ALA A 263 -1.36 -15.52 -14.34
CA ALA A 263 -2.57 -15.00 -14.98
C ALA A 263 -2.86 -13.54 -14.59
N ALA A 264 -2.71 -13.19 -13.30
CA ALA A 264 -2.88 -11.82 -12.84
C ALA A 264 -1.86 -10.86 -13.49
N ALA A 265 -0.64 -11.33 -13.75
CA ALA A 265 0.42 -10.53 -14.35
C ALA A 265 0.14 -10.08 -15.80
N GLU A 266 -0.87 -10.64 -16.47
CA GLU A 266 -1.31 -10.18 -17.80
C GLU A 266 -1.95 -8.79 -17.77
N ARG A 267 -2.53 -8.39 -16.62
CA ARG A 267 -3.32 -7.15 -16.48
C ARG A 267 -2.90 -6.29 -15.30
N HIS A 268 -2.30 -6.90 -14.29
CA HIS A 268 -1.92 -6.25 -13.03
C HIS A 268 -0.40 -6.13 -12.92
N ALA A 269 0.03 -5.21 -12.07
CA ALA A 269 1.44 -5.08 -11.69
C ALA A 269 1.76 -6.10 -10.61
N VAL A 270 2.93 -6.74 -10.69
CA VAL A 270 3.32 -7.76 -9.72
C VAL A 270 4.69 -7.42 -9.13
N GLY A 271 4.72 -7.30 -7.81
CA GLY A 271 5.89 -7.01 -7.00
C GLY A 271 6.13 -8.04 -5.91
N ALA A 272 7.30 -7.95 -5.28
CA ALA A 272 7.67 -8.79 -4.16
C ALA A 272 7.46 -8.07 -2.82
N HIS A 273 7.10 -8.85 -1.79
CA HIS A 273 6.90 -8.41 -0.41
C HIS A 273 7.75 -9.24 0.54
N THR A 274 9.04 -9.35 0.21
CA THR A 274 10.02 -10.28 0.81
C THR A 274 9.69 -11.76 0.63
N ALA A 275 10.49 -12.68 1.20
CA ALA A 275 10.13 -14.08 1.22
C ALA A 275 9.25 -14.37 2.44
N THR A 276 9.64 -13.84 3.60
CA THR A 276 9.10 -14.20 4.91
C THR A 276 8.31 -13.07 5.57
N HIS A 277 7.76 -12.16 4.78
CA HIS A 277 6.96 -11.01 5.22
C HIS A 277 7.65 -10.26 6.38
N THR A 278 8.86 -9.75 6.11
CA THR A 278 9.76 -9.19 7.14
C THR A 278 10.03 -7.69 6.95
N THR A 279 10.53 -7.04 8.00
CA THR A 279 10.84 -5.61 7.99
C THR A 279 12.23 -5.35 7.44
N ALA A 280 12.49 -4.13 6.96
CA ALA A 280 13.82 -3.77 6.47
C ALA A 280 14.91 -3.94 7.55
N ALA A 281 14.57 -3.70 8.82
CA ALA A 281 15.49 -3.83 9.95
C ALA A 281 15.95 -5.28 10.20
N ALA A 282 15.11 -6.26 9.87
CA ALA A 282 15.45 -7.68 9.98
C ALA A 282 16.38 -8.17 8.85
N VAL A 283 16.53 -7.39 7.78
CA VAL A 283 17.44 -7.70 6.66
C VAL A 283 18.82 -7.09 6.94
N ALA A 284 19.52 -7.66 7.92
CA ALA A 284 20.74 -7.08 8.49
C ALA A 284 22.06 -7.55 7.83
N ASP A 285 22.03 -8.64 7.06
CA ASP A 285 23.24 -9.22 6.46
C ASP A 285 23.01 -9.67 5.00
N ARG A 286 24.11 -10.02 4.32
CA ARG A 286 24.08 -10.44 2.91
C ARG A 286 23.24 -11.69 2.65
N ALA A 287 23.20 -12.64 3.60
CA ALA A 287 22.38 -13.84 3.44
C ALA A 287 20.88 -13.52 3.59
N ALA A 288 20.52 -12.58 4.46
CA ALA A 288 19.18 -12.04 4.59
C ALA A 288 18.78 -11.25 3.33
N VAL A 289 19.67 -10.40 2.78
CA VAL A 289 19.39 -9.69 1.50
C VAL A 289 19.13 -10.68 0.37
N GLU A 290 19.96 -11.72 0.26
CA GLU A 290 19.77 -12.76 -0.75
C GLU A 290 18.40 -13.45 -0.59
N ARG A 291 18.06 -13.87 0.63
CA ARG A 291 16.83 -14.61 0.94
C ARG A 291 15.57 -13.76 0.84
N GLU A 292 15.60 -12.53 1.34
CA GLU A 292 14.41 -11.67 1.52
C GLU A 292 14.23 -10.64 0.42
N VAL A 293 15.22 -10.44 -0.46
CA VAL A 293 15.14 -9.43 -1.52
C VAL A 293 15.40 -10.06 -2.88
N VAL A 294 16.60 -10.60 -3.08
CA VAL A 294 17.04 -11.05 -4.41
C VAL A 294 16.20 -12.23 -4.91
N ARG A 295 16.04 -13.27 -4.07
CA ARG A 295 15.25 -14.46 -4.45
C ARG A 295 13.76 -14.16 -4.68
N PRO A 296 13.06 -13.39 -3.83
CA PRO A 296 11.69 -12.99 -4.08
C PRO A 296 11.51 -12.24 -5.41
N LEU A 297 12.39 -11.29 -5.71
CA LEU A 297 12.35 -10.55 -6.98
C LEU A 297 12.61 -11.46 -8.17
N ALA A 298 13.58 -12.37 -8.07
CA ALA A 298 13.85 -13.36 -9.10
C ALA A 298 12.67 -14.32 -9.31
N ARG A 299 11.99 -14.75 -8.24
CA ARG A 299 10.82 -15.63 -8.30
C ARG A 299 9.64 -14.97 -9.01
N VAL A 300 9.35 -13.70 -8.68
CA VAL A 300 8.35 -12.91 -9.42
C VAL A 300 8.74 -12.78 -10.89
N ALA A 301 10.01 -12.54 -11.19
CA ALA A 301 10.46 -12.40 -12.56
C ALA A 301 10.36 -13.70 -13.38
N GLU A 302 10.67 -14.84 -12.75
CA GLU A 302 10.51 -16.17 -13.35
C GLU A 302 9.05 -16.43 -13.73
N VAL A 303 8.11 -16.17 -12.82
CA VAL A 303 6.68 -16.47 -13.02
C VAL A 303 6.03 -15.52 -14.01
N THR A 304 6.41 -14.23 -13.99
CA THR A 304 5.77 -13.21 -14.83
C THR A 304 6.48 -12.99 -16.17
N GLY A 305 7.68 -13.56 -16.35
CA GLY A 305 8.51 -13.36 -17.54
C GLY A 305 9.12 -11.96 -17.67
N ARG A 306 9.01 -11.11 -16.65
CA ARG A 306 9.51 -9.72 -16.63
C ARG A 306 9.99 -9.32 -15.24
N PRO A 307 10.91 -8.35 -15.09
CA PRO A 307 11.30 -7.86 -13.77
C PRO A 307 10.09 -7.42 -12.95
N ALA A 308 10.12 -7.68 -11.64
CA ALA A 308 9.05 -7.27 -10.73
C ALA A 308 8.77 -5.76 -10.84
N ASP A 309 7.49 -5.38 -10.87
CA ASP A 309 7.10 -3.97 -10.99
C ASP A 309 7.45 -3.18 -9.73
N ALA A 310 7.35 -3.81 -8.56
CA ALA A 310 7.54 -3.15 -7.28
C ALA A 310 8.18 -4.05 -6.20
N PHE A 311 8.67 -3.43 -5.14
CA PHE A 311 9.10 -4.08 -3.91
C PHE A 311 8.56 -3.34 -2.68
N ALA A 312 8.16 -4.08 -1.64
CA ALA A 312 7.73 -3.52 -0.36
C ALA A 312 8.26 -4.35 0.81
N PHE A 313 8.59 -3.70 1.93
CA PHE A 313 8.88 -4.36 3.21
C PHE A 313 7.65 -4.36 4.13
N LEU A 314 7.55 -5.34 5.03
CA LEU A 314 6.56 -5.29 6.12
C LEU A 314 6.74 -3.98 6.89
N GLY A 315 5.62 -3.35 7.23
CA GLY A 315 5.57 -2.06 7.91
C GLY A 315 5.83 -0.86 6.98
N GLY A 316 6.06 -1.10 5.69
CA GLY A 316 6.20 -0.05 4.70
C GLY A 316 7.40 0.85 4.94
N THR A 317 8.57 0.27 5.26
CA THR A 317 9.80 1.05 5.46
C THR A 317 10.18 1.82 4.19
N PRO A 318 10.44 3.15 4.26
CA PRO A 318 10.86 3.91 3.09
C PRO A 318 12.23 3.51 2.56
N TRP A 319 12.49 3.80 1.29
CA TRP A 319 13.72 3.37 0.63
C TRP A 319 14.95 4.08 1.19
N ASP A 320 15.98 3.29 1.46
CA ASP A 320 17.32 3.77 1.79
C ASP A 320 18.33 3.28 0.74
N PRO A 321 18.83 4.16 -0.16
CA PRO A 321 19.83 3.79 -1.15
C PRO A 321 21.20 3.43 -0.55
N ALA A 322 21.46 3.79 0.72
CA ALA A 322 22.66 3.43 1.45
C ALA A 322 22.58 2.03 2.09
N SER A 323 21.39 1.44 2.21
CA SER A 323 21.20 0.07 2.69
C SER A 323 21.56 -0.97 1.62
N ASP A 324 22.03 -2.14 2.05
CA ASP A 324 22.30 -3.27 1.14
C ASP A 324 21.02 -3.77 0.47
N ALA A 325 19.92 -3.85 1.21
CA ALA A 325 18.60 -4.19 0.68
C ALA A 325 18.13 -3.18 -0.39
N GLY A 326 18.26 -1.88 -0.11
CA GLY A 326 17.88 -0.81 -1.03
C GLY A 326 18.66 -0.85 -2.35
N ARG A 327 19.97 -1.15 -2.29
CA ARG A 327 20.78 -1.39 -3.49
C ARG A 327 20.34 -2.66 -4.22
N ALA A 328 20.14 -3.76 -3.49
CA ALA A 328 19.77 -5.04 -4.08
C ALA A 328 18.44 -4.99 -4.83
N VAL A 329 17.42 -4.32 -4.28
CA VAL A 329 16.12 -4.13 -4.97
C VAL A 329 16.31 -3.39 -6.30
N ARG A 330 17.04 -2.26 -6.28
CA ARG A 330 17.32 -1.48 -7.50
C ARG A 330 18.10 -2.31 -8.52
N ASP A 331 19.16 -2.99 -8.07
CA ASP A 331 20.07 -3.73 -8.95
C ASP A 331 19.39 -4.99 -9.53
N ALA A 332 18.40 -5.56 -8.84
CA ALA A 332 17.52 -6.62 -9.36
C ALA A 332 16.46 -6.12 -10.36
N GLY A 333 16.38 -4.81 -10.60
CA GLY A 333 15.60 -4.21 -11.68
C GLY A 333 14.14 -3.90 -11.34
N ALA A 334 13.75 -3.96 -10.07
CA ALA A 334 12.44 -3.52 -9.63
C ALA A 334 12.23 -2.03 -9.96
N ALA A 335 11.08 -1.67 -10.53
CA ALA A 335 10.85 -0.29 -10.98
C ALA A 335 10.44 0.65 -9.84
N TRP A 336 9.75 0.12 -8.83
CA TRP A 336 9.19 0.91 -7.74
C TRP A 336 9.52 0.33 -6.37
N TRP A 337 9.72 1.22 -5.40
CA TRP A 337 9.70 0.90 -3.98
C TRP A 337 8.42 1.45 -3.35
N VAL A 338 7.71 0.61 -2.61
CA VAL A 338 6.45 0.96 -1.95
C VAL A 338 6.62 0.92 -0.44
N SER A 339 6.22 2.01 0.20
CA SER A 339 6.34 2.25 1.64
C SER A 339 5.03 2.82 2.19
N GLY A 340 4.92 2.93 3.52
CA GLY A 340 3.73 3.46 4.19
C GLY A 340 3.46 4.93 3.88
N LEU A 341 4.49 5.66 3.40
CA LEU A 341 4.43 7.09 3.11
C LEU A 341 4.76 7.45 1.67
N GLY A 342 5.15 6.50 0.82
CA GLY A 342 5.53 6.84 -0.54
C GLY A 342 5.70 5.69 -1.53
N TYR A 343 5.50 6.05 -2.79
CA TYR A 343 5.93 5.28 -3.96
C TYR A 343 7.15 5.97 -4.56
N GLU A 344 8.28 5.27 -4.59
CA GLU A 344 9.53 5.80 -5.08
C GLU A 344 9.97 5.06 -6.34
N ARG A 345 10.25 5.83 -7.40
CA ARG A 345 10.77 5.26 -8.64
C ARG A 345 12.26 4.98 -8.49
N LEU A 346 12.64 3.74 -8.74
CA LEU A 346 14.03 3.32 -8.70
C LEU A 346 14.65 3.52 -10.09
N ALA A 347 15.60 4.46 -10.19
CA ALA A 347 16.33 4.68 -11.43
C ALA A 347 17.12 3.42 -11.81
N ARG A 348 16.93 2.93 -13.04
CA ARG A 348 17.78 1.88 -13.61
C ARG A 348 19.16 2.47 -13.89
N ARG A 349 20.21 1.74 -13.50
CA ARG A 349 21.60 2.09 -13.84
C ARG A 349 21.85 1.96 -15.34
#